data_AF-A0A4Q5QCJ8-F1
#
_entry.id   AF-A0A4Q5QCJ8-F1
#
_cell.length_a   1.000
_cell.length_b   1.000
_cell.length_c   1.000
_cell.angle_alpha   90.00
_cell.angle_beta   90.00
_cell.angle_gamma   90.00
#
_symmetry.space_group_name_H-M   'P 1'
#
loop_
_entity.id
_entity.type
_entity.pdbx_description
1 polymer ?
#
loop_
_entity_poly.entity_id
_entity_poly.type
_entity_poly.pdbx_seq_one_letter_code
_entity_poly.pdbx_strand_id
1 'polypeptide(L)'
;MTMAIAGTQTLNDAVHTGALGSDDSTNRKINDLRSLALDCLEDMKAEETIEIDLMGRTSLADTMIITSGRSQRHVGAIADRVLQEMKSKGLGTARVEGLPACDWVLIDAGDI
;
A
#
# COMPACT_ATOMS: atom_id res chain seq x y z
N MET A 1 -8.44 -3.83 14.90
CA MET A 1 -7.88 -5.02 14.23
C MET A 1 -7.21 -4.50 12.98
N THR A 2 -5.89 -4.48 12.96
CA THR A 2 -5.12 -3.53 12.16
C THR A 2 -4.55 -4.18 10.92
N MET A 3 -4.70 -3.50 9.79
CA MET A 3 -4.12 -3.83 8.51
C MET A 3 -3.12 -2.73 8.16
N ALA A 4 -1.90 -3.09 7.78
CA ALA A 4 -0.86 -2.16 7.35
C ALA A 4 -0.46 -2.51 5.91
N ILE A 5 0.10 -1.57 5.16
CA ILE A 5 0.61 -1.79 3.81
C ILE A 5 2.10 -1.37 3.83
N ALA A 6 3.04 -2.25 3.47
CA ALA A 6 4.50 -1.98 3.63
C ALA A 6 5.42 -2.84 2.73
N GLY A 7 6.39 -2.17 2.08
CA GLY A 7 7.49 -2.69 1.23
C GLY A 7 8.62 -3.47 1.94
N THR A 8 9.46 -4.21 1.19
CA THR A 8 10.62 -4.98 1.71
C THR A 8 12.00 -4.46 1.26
N GLN A 9 13.04 -4.79 2.06
CA GLN A 9 14.39 -4.18 2.10
C GLN A 9 15.40 -4.81 1.11
N THR A 10 16.29 -4.01 0.51
CA THR A 10 17.65 -4.43 0.08
C THR A 10 18.65 -3.33 0.43
N LEU A 11 19.65 -3.70 1.23
CA LEU A 11 20.77 -2.85 1.65
C LEU A 11 21.72 -2.61 0.47
N ASN A 12 21.99 -1.35 0.14
CA ASN A 12 23.29 -0.96 -0.42
C ASN A 12 23.51 0.56 -0.34
N ASP A 13 24.62 0.95 0.29
CA ASP A 13 25.16 2.29 0.28
C ASP A 13 25.59 2.74 -1.13
N ALA A 14 25.02 3.83 -1.64
CA ALA A 14 25.65 4.64 -2.68
C ALA A 14 25.09 6.08 -2.69
N VAL A 15 25.92 7.02 -2.23
CA VAL A 15 25.83 8.44 -2.58
C VAL A 15 26.24 8.59 -4.06
N HIS A 16 25.34 9.06 -4.93
CA HIS A 16 25.58 10.20 -5.85
C HIS A 16 24.46 10.39 -6.88
N THR A 17 23.92 11.62 -6.87
CA THR A 17 23.61 12.49 -8.02
C THR A 17 23.29 11.85 -9.38
N GLY A 18 22.03 11.95 -9.80
CA GLY A 18 21.64 12.14 -11.21
C GLY A 18 20.48 11.28 -11.72
N ALA A 19 19.27 11.86 -11.88
CA ALA A 19 18.24 11.42 -12.84
C ALA A 19 17.04 12.39 -12.91
N LEU A 20 17.20 13.56 -13.53
CA LEU A 20 16.06 14.42 -13.90
C LEU A 20 15.41 13.84 -15.16
N GLY A 21 14.45 12.92 -14.99
CA GLY A 21 13.67 12.37 -16.12
C GLY A 21 12.78 11.15 -15.82
N SER A 22 12.97 10.47 -14.68
CA SER A 22 12.19 9.30 -14.25
C SER A 22 11.01 9.63 -13.31
N ASP A 23 11.09 10.77 -12.63
CA ASP A 23 10.36 11.02 -11.39
C ASP A 23 8.85 11.29 -11.57
N ASP A 24 8.41 11.76 -12.74
CA ASP A 24 6.98 12.04 -13.00
C ASP A 24 6.14 10.76 -13.14
N SER A 25 6.70 9.72 -13.78
CA SER A 25 5.96 8.50 -14.06
C SER A 25 5.78 7.60 -12.83
N THR A 26 6.81 7.54 -11.98
CA THR A 26 6.77 6.83 -10.70
C THR A 26 5.83 7.56 -9.73
N ASN A 27 5.98 8.88 -9.59
CA ASN A 27 5.12 9.66 -8.71
C ASN A 27 3.64 9.58 -9.13
N ARG A 28 3.35 9.54 -10.44
CA ARG A 28 1.98 9.29 -10.92
C ARG A 28 1.45 7.94 -10.48
N LYS A 29 2.23 6.86 -10.62
CA LYS A 29 1.81 5.51 -10.17
C LYS A 29 1.57 5.43 -8.67
N ILE A 30 2.42 6.06 -7.86
CA ILE A 30 2.25 6.14 -6.39
C ILE A 30 0.92 6.83 -6.08
N ASN A 31 0.66 7.98 -6.70
CA ASN A 31 -0.60 8.71 -6.50
C ASN A 31 -1.83 7.90 -6.95
N ASP A 32 -1.73 7.18 -8.07
CA ASP A 32 -2.82 6.33 -8.57
C ASP A 32 -3.12 5.15 -7.62
N LEU A 33 -2.06 4.52 -7.09
CA LEU A 33 -2.18 3.42 -6.13
C LEU A 33 -2.73 3.90 -4.79
N ARG A 34 -2.25 5.04 -4.30
CA ARG A 34 -2.73 5.71 -3.10
C ARG A 34 -4.22 6.01 -3.20
N SER A 35 -4.64 6.67 -4.28
CA SER A 35 -6.04 7.01 -4.52
C SER A 35 -6.89 5.76 -4.56
N LEU A 36 -6.45 4.72 -5.30
CA LEU A 36 -7.18 3.46 -5.38
C LEU A 36 -7.35 2.81 -4.01
N ALA A 37 -6.31 2.77 -3.18
CA ALA A 37 -6.38 2.19 -1.86
C ALA A 37 -7.41 2.96 -1.01
N LEU A 38 -7.29 4.29 -0.94
CA LEU A 38 -8.22 5.13 -0.17
C LEU A 38 -9.67 5.00 -0.64
N ASP A 39 -9.91 5.01 -1.96
CA ASP A 39 -11.25 4.80 -2.54
C ASP A 39 -11.82 3.44 -2.12
N CYS A 40 -11.02 2.38 -2.18
CA CYS A 40 -11.45 1.04 -1.76
C CYS A 40 -11.79 1.01 -0.27
N LEU A 41 -10.97 1.64 0.57
CA LEU A 41 -11.20 1.68 2.02
C LEU A 41 -12.47 2.45 2.36
N GLU A 42 -12.74 3.57 1.68
CA GLU A 42 -13.95 4.37 1.87
C GLU A 42 -15.21 3.63 1.39
N ASP A 43 -15.14 2.99 0.22
CA ASP A 43 -16.22 2.19 -0.36
C ASP A 43 -16.62 1.04 0.58
N MET A 44 -15.61 0.37 1.13
CA MET A 44 -15.80 -0.77 2.03
C MET A 44 -16.18 -0.34 3.45
N LYS A 45 -16.19 0.96 3.76
CA LYS A 45 -16.46 1.49 5.11
C LYS A 45 -15.45 0.96 6.14
N ALA A 46 -14.18 0.92 5.75
CA ALA A 46 -13.09 0.70 6.69
C ALA A 46 -13.02 1.82 7.73
N GLU A 47 -12.50 1.52 8.91
CA GLU A 47 -12.50 2.42 10.05
C GLU A 47 -11.07 2.86 10.39
N GLU A 48 -10.94 4.02 11.04
CA GLU A 48 -9.67 4.51 11.56
C GLU A 48 -8.56 4.54 10.52
N THR A 49 -8.90 4.86 9.26
CA THR A 49 -7.92 4.95 8.18
C THR A 49 -6.98 6.12 8.44
N ILE A 50 -5.70 5.80 8.55
CA ILE A 50 -4.60 6.76 8.75
C ILE A 50 -3.62 6.57 7.61
N GLU A 51 -3.28 7.67 6.98
CA GLU A 51 -2.20 7.73 6.01
C GLU A 51 -0.97 8.35 6.65
N ILE A 52 0.17 7.70 6.44
CA ILE A 52 1.47 8.11 6.96
C ILE A 52 2.38 8.40 5.77
N ASP A 53 2.76 9.65 5.61
CA ASP A 53 3.79 10.07 4.65
C ASP A 53 5.18 9.67 5.18
N LEU A 54 5.86 8.83 4.40
CA LEU A 54 7.17 8.26 4.70
C LEU A 54 8.27 8.82 3.80
N MET A 55 7.94 9.70 2.85
CA MET A 55 8.88 10.29 1.91
C MET A 55 10.08 10.92 2.62
N GLY A 56 11.27 10.45 2.27
CA GLY A 56 12.54 10.95 2.84
C GLY A 56 12.78 10.57 4.31
N ARG A 57 11.91 9.77 4.94
CA ARG A 57 12.07 9.28 6.32
C ARG A 57 12.59 7.84 6.37
N THR A 58 12.22 7.03 5.39
CA THR A 58 12.63 5.63 5.27
C THR A 58 12.73 5.24 3.80
N SER A 59 13.55 4.25 3.48
CA SER A 59 13.64 3.66 2.15
C SER A 59 12.68 2.48 1.95
N LEU A 60 11.75 2.27 2.88
CA LEU A 60 10.82 1.13 2.87
C LEU A 60 9.68 1.33 1.88
N ALA A 61 9.06 2.51 1.92
CA ALA A 61 7.92 2.93 1.12
C ALA A 61 7.80 4.46 1.22
N ASP A 62 7.12 5.08 0.25
CA ASP A 62 6.87 6.53 0.24
C ASP A 62 5.62 6.90 1.04
N THR A 63 4.66 5.98 1.14
CA THR A 63 3.44 6.15 1.93
C THR A 63 3.07 4.84 2.61
N MET A 64 2.47 4.91 3.79
CA MET A 64 1.88 3.75 4.46
C MET A 64 0.44 4.07 4.83
N ILE A 65 -0.47 3.17 4.50
CA ILE A 65 -1.89 3.29 4.87
C ILE A 65 -2.21 2.22 5.90
N ILE A 66 -2.78 2.64 7.01
CA ILE A 66 -3.22 1.77 8.10
C ILE A 66 -4.72 1.92 8.26
N THR A 67 -5.44 0.81 8.37
CA THR A 67 -6.89 0.83 8.58
C THR A 67 -7.35 -0.29 9.50
N SER A 68 -8.50 -0.11 10.12
CA SER A 68 -9.21 -1.10 10.92
C SER A 68 -10.41 -1.68 10.18
N GLY A 69 -10.60 -2.99 10.28
CA GLY A 69 -11.84 -3.68 9.89
C GLY A 69 -12.68 -4.09 11.11
N ARG A 70 -14.00 -4.11 10.95
CA ARG A 70 -14.97 -4.47 12.01
C ARG A 70 -15.01 -5.96 12.40
N SER A 71 -14.41 -6.83 11.57
CA SER A 71 -14.31 -8.28 11.80
C SER A 71 -13.27 -8.89 10.86
N GLN A 72 -12.80 -10.12 11.13
CA GLN A 72 -11.92 -10.88 10.23
C GLN A 72 -12.47 -10.95 8.80
N ARG A 73 -13.77 -11.24 8.64
CA ARG A 73 -14.43 -11.26 7.33
C ARG A 73 -14.36 -9.89 6.64
N HIS A 74 -14.54 -8.81 7.40
CA HIS A 74 -14.47 -7.47 6.85
C HIS A 74 -13.04 -7.12 6.41
N VAL A 75 -12.03 -7.45 7.21
CA VAL A 75 -10.61 -7.28 6.85
C VAL A 75 -10.27 -8.05 5.57
N GLY A 76 -10.66 -9.33 5.48
CA GLY A 76 -10.46 -10.13 4.28
C GLY A 76 -11.12 -9.52 3.04
N ALA A 77 -12.39 -9.07 3.17
CA ALA A 77 -13.10 -8.43 2.07
C ALA A 77 -12.45 -7.10 1.62
N ILE A 78 -11.95 -6.30 2.55
CA ILE A 78 -11.18 -5.08 2.24
C ILE A 78 -9.92 -5.44 1.46
N ALA A 79 -9.14 -6.41 1.95
CA ALA A 79 -7.91 -6.83 1.29
C ALA A 79 -8.16 -7.35 -0.13
N ASP A 80 -9.14 -8.24 -0.29
CA ASP A 80 -9.52 -8.78 -1.59
C ASP A 80 -9.97 -7.67 -2.56
N ARG A 81 -10.75 -6.70 -2.07
CA ARG A 81 -11.22 -5.55 -2.85
C ARG A 81 -10.04 -4.73 -3.39
N VAL A 82 -9.08 -4.39 -2.54
CA VAL A 82 -7.88 -3.63 -2.91
C VAL A 82 -7.08 -4.39 -3.97
N LEU A 83 -6.80 -5.68 -3.74
CA LEU A 83 -6.03 -6.51 -4.68
C LEU A 83 -6.72 -6.65 -6.04
N GLN A 84 -8.04 -6.79 -6.03
CA GLN A 84 -8.83 -6.88 -7.26
C GLN A 84 -8.77 -5.57 -8.05
N GLU A 85 -8.89 -4.42 -7.40
CA GLU A 85 -8.80 -3.11 -8.06
C GLU A 85 -7.40 -2.82 -8.60
N MET A 86 -6.36 -3.13 -7.82
CA MET A 86 -4.98 -2.99 -8.28
C MET A 86 -4.74 -3.77 -9.58
N LYS A 87 -5.21 -5.02 -9.61
CA LYS A 87 -5.11 -5.87 -10.80
C LYS A 87 -5.94 -5.32 -11.96
N SER A 88 -7.15 -4.83 -11.69
CA SER A 88 -8.06 -4.25 -12.70
C SER A 88 -7.47 -3.01 -13.36
N LYS A 89 -6.84 -2.13 -12.58
CA LYS A 89 -6.18 -0.91 -13.08
C LYS A 89 -4.76 -1.13 -13.61
N GLY A 90 -4.27 -2.37 -13.60
CA GLY A 90 -2.93 -2.71 -14.10
C GLY A 90 -1.78 -2.14 -13.27
N LEU A 91 -2.00 -1.89 -11.97
CA LEU A 91 -1.02 -1.29 -11.04
C LEU A 91 -0.02 -2.31 -10.48
N GLY A 92 0.16 -3.46 -11.14
CA GLY A 92 1.12 -4.49 -10.74
C GLY A 92 0.58 -5.53 -9.77
N THR A 93 1.50 -6.25 -9.14
CA THR A 93 1.20 -7.33 -8.19
C THR A 93 1.71 -6.95 -6.81
N ALA A 94 0.85 -7.08 -5.80
CA ALA A 94 1.26 -6.93 -4.41
C ALA A 94 1.66 -8.27 -3.80
N ARG A 95 2.58 -8.24 -2.82
CA ARG A 95 2.71 -9.37 -1.88
C ARG A 95 1.68 -9.23 -0.78
N VAL A 96 1.20 -10.35 -0.26
CA VAL A 96 0.13 -10.35 0.74
C VAL A 96 0.45 -11.34 1.85
N GLU A 97 0.30 -10.90 3.09
CA GLU A 97 0.48 -11.72 4.29
C GLU A 97 -0.75 -11.64 5.21
N GLY A 98 -0.91 -12.62 6.10
CA GLY A 98 -2.00 -12.66 7.09
C GLY A 98 -3.33 -13.25 6.60
N LEU A 99 -3.48 -13.49 5.29
CA LEU A 99 -4.58 -14.29 4.75
C LEU A 99 -4.30 -15.81 4.89
N PRO A 100 -5.33 -16.67 5.05
CA PRO A 100 -6.76 -16.35 5.12
C PRO A 100 -7.27 -16.08 6.55
N ALA A 101 -6.40 -16.11 7.57
CA ALA A 101 -6.80 -15.90 8.96
C ALA A 101 -7.40 -14.50 9.19
N CYS A 102 -6.91 -13.51 8.44
CA CYS A 102 -7.36 -12.12 8.46
C CYS A 102 -7.22 -11.41 9.80
N ASP A 103 -6.47 -11.96 10.77
CA ASP A 103 -6.19 -11.35 12.09
C ASP A 103 -5.47 -10.00 11.98
N TRP A 104 -4.60 -9.93 10.99
CA TRP A 104 -3.99 -8.75 10.40
C TRP A 104 -3.80 -9.10 8.93
N VAL A 105 -3.74 -8.09 8.07
CA VAL A 105 -3.33 -8.27 6.68
C VAL A 105 -2.24 -7.26 6.37
N LEU A 106 -1.23 -7.71 5.64
CA LEU A 106 -0.24 -6.83 5.04
C LEU A 106 -0.34 -6.95 3.54
N ILE A 107 -0.56 -5.83 2.86
CA ILE A 107 -0.42 -5.74 1.40
C ILE A 107 0.87 -4.97 1.16
N ASP A 108 1.80 -5.50 0.39
CA ASP A 108 3.02 -4.80 0.00
C ASP A 108 2.90 -4.49 -1.48
N ALA A 109 2.73 -3.21 -1.82
CA ALA A 109 2.61 -2.75 -3.20
C ALA A 109 3.87 -2.00 -3.67
N GLY A 110 5.01 -2.22 -3.01
CA GLY A 110 6.29 -1.57 -3.30
C GLY A 110 6.39 -0.20 -2.63
N ASP A 111 5.94 0.84 -3.33
CA ASP A 111 6.07 2.23 -2.90
C ASP A 111 4.99 2.65 -1.86
N ILE A 112 3.97 1.79 -1.66
CA ILE A 112 2.89 1.92 -0.66
C ILE A 112 2.70 0.61 0.10
#